data_AF-A0A561PUD6-F1
#
_entry.id   AF-A0A561PUD6-F1
#
_cell.length_a   1.000
_cell.length_b   1.000
_cell.length_c   1.000
_cell.angle_alpha   90.00
_cell.angle_beta   90.00
_cell.angle_gamma   90.00
#
_symmetry.space_group_name_H-M   'P 1'
#
loop_
_entity.id
_entity.type
_entity.pdbx_description
1 polymer ?
#
loop_
_entity_poly.entity_id
_entity_poly.type
_entity_poly.pdbx_seq_one_letter_code
_entity_poly.pdbx_strand_id
1 'polypeptide(L)'
;MKYVLYALTLLLLPLTTFCQQPVKDEIPFNLLPSGHILVKATIDNVPGNFIFDTGAGISLFTKQFFEKLKDTLREDGGYTGFRATGERMDIPLYHVRNFEFGSLKKDWEEVSYFDVNLGGIDGILSLKLLENQPFTIDFDKKVLRLESAKALTVIRKTAKKMGIQLEQSRDKSLTIFSYFKINDQLQLQLSLDAGAGKDVYRLHSKYLQPLGININDTAAVKKLVKRSEFQDGFTTNIYLTQVSKMAAVGQPDVAVQNFPVQFVDGLIYDGIIWINWLGSKITFDLEQQALWIER
;
A
#
# COMPACT_ATOMS: atom_id res chain seq x y z
N MET A 1 80.99 6.66 -13.37
CA MET A 1 79.67 7.31 -13.55
C MET A 1 78.68 6.31 -14.11
N LYS A 2 77.78 5.75 -13.28
CA LYS A 2 76.58 5.05 -13.76
C LYS A 2 75.43 5.35 -12.81
N TYR A 3 74.31 5.74 -13.42
CA TYR A 3 73.13 6.34 -12.84
C TYR A 3 72.21 5.33 -12.16
N VAL A 4 71.44 5.88 -11.23
CA VAL A 4 70.29 5.35 -10.48
C VAL A 4 69.16 4.87 -11.39
N LEU A 5 68.45 3.80 -10.98
CA LEU A 5 67.02 3.65 -11.29
C LEU A 5 66.32 2.87 -10.15
N TYR A 6 65.56 3.59 -9.31
CA TYR A 6 64.63 3.01 -8.35
C TYR A 6 63.35 2.60 -9.08
N ALA A 7 63.02 1.31 -9.07
CA ALA A 7 61.76 0.80 -9.60
C ALA A 7 60.67 0.87 -8.51
N LEU A 8 59.78 1.85 -8.65
CA LEU A 8 58.56 1.98 -7.85
C LEU A 8 57.51 0.98 -8.40
N THR A 9 57.30 -0.14 -7.72
CA THR A 9 56.27 -1.12 -8.07
C THR A 9 54.95 -0.70 -7.42
N LEU A 10 54.05 -0.14 -8.24
CA LEU A 10 52.66 0.14 -7.86
C LEU A 10 51.90 -1.20 -7.76
N LEU A 11 51.56 -1.63 -6.55
CA LEU A 11 50.67 -2.75 -6.29
C LEU A 11 49.22 -2.33 -6.59
N LEU A 12 48.74 -2.68 -7.78
CA LEU A 12 47.32 -2.62 -8.14
C LEU A 12 46.57 -3.74 -7.41
N LEU A 13 45.95 -3.41 -6.27
CA LEU A 13 44.99 -4.29 -5.60
C LEU A 13 43.70 -4.33 -6.43
N PRO A 14 43.20 -5.52 -6.82
CA PRO A 14 41.90 -5.64 -7.48
C PRO A 14 40.79 -5.32 -6.47
N LEU A 15 40.13 -4.18 -6.66
CA LEU A 15 38.83 -3.89 -6.06
C LEU A 15 37.81 -4.89 -6.63
N THR A 16 37.63 -6.03 -5.96
CA THR A 16 36.49 -6.89 -6.21
C THR A 16 35.25 -6.20 -5.67
N THR A 17 34.59 -5.41 -6.53
CA THR A 17 33.24 -4.95 -6.28
C THR A 17 32.32 -6.17 -6.26
N PHE A 18 31.94 -6.63 -5.07
CA PHE A 18 30.80 -7.52 -4.92
C PHE A 18 29.56 -6.76 -5.38
N CYS A 19 29.23 -6.88 -6.66
CA CYS A 19 27.89 -6.58 -7.13
C CYS A 19 26.98 -7.64 -6.51
N GLN A 20 26.34 -7.30 -5.39
CA GLN A 20 25.27 -8.13 -4.84
C GLN A 20 24.21 -8.23 -5.93
N GLN A 21 24.08 -9.41 -6.54
CA GLN A 21 22.94 -9.67 -7.40
C GLN A 21 21.69 -9.45 -6.56
N PRO A 22 20.69 -8.70 -7.07
CA PRO A 22 19.44 -8.55 -6.37
C PRO A 22 18.90 -9.95 -6.08
N VAL A 23 18.55 -10.19 -4.82
CA VAL A 23 17.89 -11.44 -4.42
C VAL A 23 16.65 -11.54 -5.30
N LYS A 24 16.51 -12.67 -6.00
CA LYS A 24 15.51 -12.86 -7.08
C LYS A 24 14.07 -12.51 -6.67
N ASP A 25 13.78 -12.51 -5.38
CA ASP A 25 12.46 -12.31 -4.79
C ASP A 25 12.28 -10.94 -4.12
N GLU A 26 13.24 -10.02 -4.26
CA GLU A 26 13.13 -8.65 -3.74
C GLU A 26 12.82 -7.65 -4.87
N ILE A 27 11.74 -6.91 -4.70
CA ILE A 27 11.31 -5.83 -5.57
C ILE A 27 11.67 -4.51 -4.88
N PRO A 28 12.70 -3.78 -5.34
CA PRO A 28 13.04 -2.49 -4.73
C PRO A 28 11.91 -1.49 -4.96
N PHE A 29 11.66 -0.65 -3.96
CA PHE A 29 10.66 0.41 -4.04
C PHE A 29 11.22 1.77 -3.64
N ASN A 30 10.53 2.81 -4.11
CA ASN A 30 10.81 4.20 -3.74
C ASN A 30 9.69 4.63 -2.81
N LEU A 31 10.01 4.97 -1.56
CA LEU A 31 9.02 5.58 -0.68
C LEU A 31 8.96 7.09 -0.96
N LEU A 32 7.86 7.56 -1.54
CA LEU A 32 7.68 8.97 -1.82
C LEU A 32 7.50 9.78 -0.52
N PRO A 33 7.80 11.09 -0.51
CA PRO A 33 7.51 11.95 0.65
C PRO A 33 6.04 11.91 1.07
N SER A 34 5.14 11.67 0.11
CA SER A 34 3.71 11.48 0.33
C SER A 34 3.33 10.13 0.93
N GLY A 35 4.28 9.22 1.18
CA GLY A 35 4.09 7.90 1.79
C GLY A 35 3.74 6.77 0.83
N HIS A 36 3.49 7.07 -0.45
CA HIS A 36 3.20 6.04 -1.44
C HIS A 36 4.45 5.21 -1.77
N ILE A 37 4.26 3.89 -1.88
CA ILE A 37 5.29 2.92 -2.26
C ILE A 37 5.29 2.81 -3.78
N LEU A 38 6.32 3.35 -4.44
CA LEU A 38 6.47 3.26 -5.89
C LEU A 38 7.30 2.04 -6.26
N VAL A 39 6.72 1.13 -7.06
CA VAL A 39 7.35 -0.09 -7.57
C VAL A 39 7.39 -0.09 -9.08
N LYS A 40 8.22 -0.97 -9.66
CA LYS A 40 8.25 -1.23 -11.10
C LYS A 40 7.64 -2.59 -11.41
N ALA A 41 6.89 -2.65 -12.50
CA ALA A 41 6.40 -3.88 -13.11
C ALA A 41 6.50 -3.78 -14.62
N THR A 42 6.53 -4.91 -15.31
CA THR A 42 6.48 -4.99 -16.77
C THR A 42 5.18 -5.69 -17.15
N ILE A 43 4.37 -5.06 -17.99
CA ILE A 43 3.11 -5.61 -18.49
C ILE A 43 3.18 -5.61 -19.99
N ASP A 44 2.97 -6.75 -20.63
CA ASP A 44 3.08 -6.89 -22.09
C ASP A 44 4.41 -6.32 -22.64
N ASN A 45 5.52 -6.63 -21.97
CA ASN A 45 6.86 -6.11 -22.28
C ASN A 45 7.02 -4.58 -22.16
N VAL A 46 6.01 -3.87 -21.63
CA VAL A 46 6.05 -2.43 -21.35
C VAL A 46 6.39 -2.21 -19.88
N PRO A 47 7.56 -1.63 -19.54
CA PRO A 47 7.88 -1.28 -18.17
C PRO A 47 7.03 -0.09 -17.71
N GLY A 48 6.56 -0.12 -16.47
CA GLY A 48 5.81 0.96 -15.84
C GLY A 48 6.19 1.19 -14.38
N ASN A 49 5.81 2.36 -13.86
CA ASN A 49 5.98 2.74 -12.45
C ASN A 49 4.60 2.83 -11.78
N PHE A 50 4.40 2.07 -10.71
CA PHE A 50 3.09 1.91 -10.09
C PHE A 50 3.15 2.19 -8.60
N ILE A 51 2.06 2.71 -8.05
CA ILE A 51 1.86 2.69 -6.60
C ILE A 51 1.45 1.28 -6.21
N PHE A 52 2.12 0.67 -5.24
CA PHE A 52 1.62 -0.52 -4.57
C PHE A 52 0.66 -0.10 -3.45
N ASP A 53 -0.61 -0.45 -3.61
CA ASP A 53 -1.72 0.03 -2.79
C ASP A 53 -2.52 -1.14 -2.25
N THR A 54 -2.45 -1.39 -0.94
CA THR A 54 -3.17 -2.51 -0.33
C THR A 54 -4.66 -2.23 -0.11
N GLY A 55 -5.13 -1.00 -0.30
CA GLY A 55 -6.52 -0.55 -0.17
C GLY A 55 -7.26 -0.30 -1.48
N ALA A 56 -6.59 -0.36 -2.63
CA ALA A 56 -7.18 -0.06 -3.94
C ALA A 56 -8.27 -1.05 -4.42
N GLY A 57 -8.33 -2.26 -3.84
CA GLY A 57 -9.25 -3.31 -4.23
C GLY A 57 -8.86 -4.04 -5.52
N ILE A 58 -8.70 -3.31 -6.63
CA ILE A 58 -8.31 -3.83 -7.96
C ILE A 58 -7.14 -3.02 -8.54
N SER A 59 -6.29 -3.66 -9.34
CA SER A 59 -5.20 -2.99 -10.05
C SER A 59 -5.77 -2.11 -11.18
N LEU A 60 -5.30 -0.86 -11.24
CA LEU A 60 -5.85 0.16 -12.13
C LEU A 60 -4.73 0.90 -12.85
N PHE A 61 -4.75 0.93 -14.18
CA PHE A 61 -3.78 1.65 -14.98
C PHE A 61 -4.30 3.03 -15.39
N THR A 62 -3.38 3.96 -15.64
CA THR A 62 -3.72 5.16 -16.39
C THR A 62 -4.03 4.77 -17.83
N LYS A 63 -4.99 5.46 -18.45
CA LYS A 63 -5.28 5.27 -19.88
C LYS A 63 -4.03 5.38 -20.75
N GLN A 64 -3.17 6.36 -20.46
CA GLN A 64 -1.91 6.57 -21.18
C GLN A 64 -0.97 5.35 -21.12
N PHE A 65 -0.90 4.65 -19.99
CA PHE A 65 -0.12 3.41 -19.91
C PHE A 65 -0.84 2.26 -20.61
N PHE A 66 -2.14 2.10 -20.36
CA PHE A 66 -2.96 1.02 -20.92
C PHE A 66 -2.93 1.01 -22.47
N GLU A 67 -2.97 2.18 -23.11
CA GLU A 67 -2.90 2.33 -24.57
C GLU A 67 -1.56 1.88 -25.20
N LYS A 68 -0.51 1.68 -24.39
CA LYS A 68 0.78 1.13 -24.87
C LYS A 68 0.75 -0.40 -25.01
N LEU A 69 -0.20 -1.06 -24.34
CA LEU A 69 -0.32 -2.52 -24.32
C LEU A 69 -0.95 -2.99 -25.63
N LYS A 70 -0.41 -4.06 -26.21
CA LYS A 70 -0.87 -4.64 -27.48
C LYS A 70 -1.79 -5.83 -27.23
N ASP A 71 -1.47 -6.62 -26.22
CA ASP A 71 -2.18 -7.85 -25.90
C ASP A 71 -3.14 -7.64 -24.71
N THR A 72 -4.27 -7.01 -25.01
CA THR A 72 -5.37 -6.80 -24.04
C THR A 72 -6.65 -7.49 -24.51
N LEU A 73 -7.38 -8.10 -23.59
CA LEU A 73 -8.67 -8.72 -23.82
C LEU A 73 -9.71 -8.08 -22.91
N ARG A 74 -10.72 -7.44 -23.48
CA ARG A 74 -11.82 -6.84 -22.72
C ARG A 74 -12.78 -7.92 -22.23
N GLU A 75 -13.22 -7.85 -20.97
CA GLU A 75 -14.34 -8.66 -20.48
C GLU A 75 -15.68 -8.09 -20.96
N ASP A 76 -16.68 -8.95 -21.14
CA ASP A 76 -18.06 -8.53 -21.45
C ASP A 76 -18.67 -7.70 -20.30
N GLY A 77 -18.29 -8.03 -19.07
CA GLY A 77 -18.74 -7.38 -17.85
C GLY A 77 -17.85 -6.22 -17.39
N GLY A 78 -18.33 -5.53 -16.36
CA GLY A 78 -17.56 -4.55 -15.61
C GLY A 78 -17.65 -4.81 -14.10
N TYR A 79 -16.93 -3.98 -13.36
CA TYR A 79 -16.97 -3.97 -11.90
C TYR A 79 -17.54 -2.64 -11.40
N THR A 80 -18.45 -2.73 -10.43
CA THR A 80 -18.91 -1.57 -9.68
C THR A 80 -18.27 -1.62 -8.30
N GLY A 81 -17.39 -0.65 -8.03
CA GLY A 81 -16.75 -0.46 -6.73
C GLY A 81 -17.10 0.91 -6.15
N PHE A 82 -16.53 1.18 -4.98
CA PHE A 82 -16.67 2.48 -4.32
C PHE A 82 -15.29 2.94 -3.84
N ARG A 83 -14.97 4.22 -4.04
CA ARG A 83 -13.84 4.82 -3.31
C ARG A 83 -14.16 4.83 -1.83
N ALA A 84 -13.12 4.91 -1.01
CA ALA A 84 -13.19 5.11 0.44
C ALA A 84 -14.25 6.14 0.89
N THR A 85 -14.38 7.23 0.15
CA THR A 85 -15.28 8.39 0.35
C THR A 85 -16.71 8.18 -0.14
N GLY A 86 -17.06 6.96 -0.59
CA GLY A 86 -18.41 6.59 -1.03
C GLY A 86 -18.72 6.87 -2.49
N GLU A 87 -17.75 7.41 -3.25
CA GLU A 87 -17.93 7.65 -4.68
C GLU A 87 -18.03 6.33 -5.43
N ARG A 88 -19.14 6.13 -6.14
CA ARG A 88 -19.37 4.95 -6.99
C ARG A 88 -18.47 5.01 -8.22
N MET A 89 -17.84 3.88 -8.52
CA MET A 89 -16.98 3.70 -9.69
C MET A 89 -17.51 2.51 -10.50
N ASP A 90 -17.94 2.76 -11.73
CA ASP A 90 -18.26 1.70 -12.70
C ASP A 90 -17.11 1.61 -13.69
N ILE A 91 -16.37 0.50 -13.66
CA ILE A 91 -15.14 0.32 -14.42
C ILE A 91 -15.21 -0.89 -15.36
N PRO A 92 -14.72 -0.78 -16.61
CA PRO A 92 -14.55 -1.93 -17.48
C PRO A 92 -13.42 -2.83 -16.97
N LEU A 93 -13.52 -4.13 -17.20
CA LEU A 93 -12.46 -5.08 -16.87
C LEU A 93 -11.75 -5.57 -18.14
N TYR A 94 -10.46 -5.82 -17.98
CA TYR A 94 -9.58 -6.32 -19.03
C TYR A 94 -8.64 -7.37 -18.45
N HIS A 95 -8.24 -8.33 -19.28
CA HIS A 95 -7.07 -9.15 -19.05
C HIS A 95 -5.89 -8.63 -19.88
N VAL A 96 -4.73 -8.48 -19.25
CA VAL A 96 -3.47 -8.09 -19.90
C VAL A 96 -2.50 -9.26 -19.88
N ARG A 97 -1.73 -9.45 -20.96
CA ARG A 97 -0.75 -10.54 -21.04
C ARG A 97 0.59 -10.20 -20.40
N ASN A 98 1.36 -11.25 -20.08
CA ASN A 98 2.78 -11.18 -19.72
C ASN A 98 3.05 -10.17 -18.59
N PHE A 99 2.37 -10.37 -17.46
CA PHE A 99 2.52 -9.54 -16.28
C PHE A 99 3.71 -10.01 -15.44
N GLU A 100 4.70 -9.15 -15.24
CA GLU A 100 5.90 -9.42 -14.46
C GLU A 100 6.07 -8.41 -13.32
N PHE A 101 6.19 -8.93 -12.10
CA PHE A 101 6.41 -8.15 -10.88
C PHE A 101 7.43 -8.86 -9.98
N GLY A 102 8.70 -8.48 -10.10
CA GLY A 102 9.80 -9.23 -9.50
C GLY A 102 9.91 -10.63 -10.09
N SER A 103 9.93 -11.65 -9.23
CA SER A 103 9.89 -13.06 -9.67
C SER A 103 8.48 -13.58 -9.97
N LEU A 104 7.43 -12.82 -9.62
CA LEU A 104 6.05 -13.17 -9.97
C LEU A 104 5.83 -12.93 -11.47
N LYS A 105 5.41 -13.98 -12.16
CA LYS A 105 5.00 -13.93 -13.58
C LYS A 105 3.62 -14.51 -13.73
N LYS A 106 2.75 -13.79 -14.44
CA LYS A 106 1.42 -14.26 -14.80
C LYS A 106 1.24 -14.14 -16.31
N ASP A 107 0.71 -15.18 -16.94
CA ASP A 107 0.36 -15.16 -18.36
C ASP A 107 -0.75 -14.14 -18.63
N TRP A 108 -1.67 -14.02 -17.68
CA TRP A 108 -2.78 -13.06 -17.69
C TRP A 108 -2.99 -12.47 -16.31
N GLU A 109 -3.28 -11.17 -16.25
CA GLU A 109 -3.74 -10.49 -15.04
C GLU A 109 -4.98 -9.65 -15.37
N GLU A 110 -5.95 -9.65 -14.47
CA GLU A 110 -7.14 -8.81 -14.57
C GLU A 110 -6.85 -7.39 -14.05
N VAL A 111 -7.22 -6.38 -14.81
CA VAL A 111 -7.00 -4.96 -14.50
C VAL A 111 -8.18 -4.13 -15.00
N SER A 112 -8.21 -2.88 -14.56
CA SER A 112 -8.96 -1.81 -15.22
C SER A 112 -8.02 -0.68 -15.63
N TYR A 113 -8.53 0.30 -16.37
CA TYR A 113 -7.86 1.59 -16.50
C TYR A 113 -8.82 2.75 -16.21
N PHE A 114 -8.26 3.94 -15.99
CA PHE A 114 -9.01 5.18 -15.85
C PHE A 114 -8.28 6.34 -16.53
N ASP A 115 -9.04 7.31 -17.05
CA ASP A 115 -8.49 8.49 -17.73
C ASP A 115 -8.13 9.57 -16.70
N VAL A 116 -7.00 9.35 -16.02
CA VAL A 116 -6.43 10.26 -15.01
C VAL A 116 -4.95 10.48 -15.26
N ASN A 117 -4.48 11.67 -14.92
CA ASN A 117 -3.06 12.01 -14.91
C ASN A 117 -2.52 11.92 -13.48
N LEU A 118 -1.64 10.95 -13.23
CA LEU A 118 -1.02 10.72 -11.93
C LEU A 118 0.44 11.23 -11.85
N GLY A 119 0.81 12.20 -12.69
CA GLY A 119 2.14 12.84 -12.60
C GLY A 119 3.31 11.92 -12.92
N GLY A 120 3.16 11.06 -13.94
CA GLY A 120 4.18 10.10 -14.36
C GLY A 120 4.11 8.74 -13.67
N ILE A 121 3.10 8.52 -12.83
CA ILE A 121 2.74 7.20 -12.31
C ILE A 121 1.81 6.53 -13.32
N ASP A 122 2.16 5.32 -13.74
CA ASP A 122 1.49 4.57 -14.79
C ASP A 122 0.21 3.85 -14.29
N GLY A 123 0.07 3.69 -12.97
CA GLY A 123 -1.13 3.14 -12.34
C GLY A 123 -0.93 2.73 -10.88
N ILE A 124 -1.82 1.86 -10.42
CA ILE A 124 -1.89 1.27 -9.08
C ILE A 124 -1.90 -0.25 -9.22
N LEU A 125 -1.04 -0.92 -8.45
CA LEU A 125 -1.07 -2.38 -8.24
C LEU A 125 -1.72 -2.66 -6.89
N SER A 126 -2.82 -3.41 -6.90
CA SER A 126 -3.58 -3.72 -5.70
C SER A 126 -3.05 -4.93 -4.94
N LEU A 127 -3.47 -5.10 -3.69
CA LEU A 127 -3.20 -6.30 -2.89
C LEU A 127 -3.63 -7.60 -3.59
N LYS A 128 -4.70 -7.55 -4.39
CA LYS A 128 -5.26 -8.69 -5.12
C LYS A 128 -4.22 -9.39 -6.00
N LEU A 129 -3.26 -8.64 -6.55
CA LEU A 129 -2.15 -9.19 -7.34
C LEU A 129 -1.37 -10.28 -6.60
N LEU A 130 -1.21 -10.13 -5.28
CA LEU A 130 -0.42 -10.98 -4.38
C LEU A 130 -1.29 -11.83 -3.45
N GLU A 131 -2.58 -12.01 -3.74
CA GLU A 131 -3.52 -12.65 -2.79
C GLU A 131 -3.09 -14.05 -2.30
N ASN A 132 -2.40 -14.80 -3.17
CA ASN A 132 -1.92 -16.17 -2.92
C ASN A 132 -0.40 -16.25 -2.69
N GLN A 133 0.28 -15.11 -2.60
CA GLN A 133 1.74 -15.04 -2.45
C GLN A 133 2.06 -14.26 -1.17
N PRO A 134 2.49 -14.92 -0.08
CA PRO A 134 2.96 -14.21 1.10
C PRO A 134 4.10 -13.25 0.73
N PHE A 135 4.08 -12.04 1.27
CA PHE A 135 5.08 -11.03 0.95
C PHE A 135 5.37 -10.12 2.14
N THR A 136 6.57 -9.57 2.20
CA THR A 136 6.98 -8.62 3.23
C THR A 136 7.24 -7.25 2.63
N ILE A 137 6.61 -6.22 3.19
CA ILE A 137 7.05 -4.84 2.98
C ILE A 137 8.11 -4.54 4.04
N ASP A 138 9.36 -4.35 3.61
CA ASP A 138 10.50 -4.00 4.46
C ASP A 138 10.81 -2.51 4.26
N PHE A 139 10.35 -1.67 5.19
CA PHE A 139 10.50 -0.22 5.09
C PHE A 139 11.94 0.26 5.31
N ASP A 140 12.73 -0.51 6.07
CA ASP A 140 14.13 -0.20 6.33
C ASP A 140 14.98 -0.38 5.07
N LYS A 141 14.80 -1.53 4.39
CA LYS A 141 15.51 -1.85 3.14
C LYS A 141 14.85 -1.27 1.90
N LYS A 142 13.60 -0.81 2.01
CA LYS A 142 12.77 -0.35 0.90
C LYS A 142 12.60 -1.39 -0.19
N VAL A 143 12.24 -2.61 0.22
CA VAL A 143 11.95 -3.72 -0.68
C VAL A 143 10.61 -4.37 -0.34
N LEU A 144 9.91 -4.82 -1.38
CA LEU A 144 8.82 -5.77 -1.26
C LEU A 144 9.38 -7.16 -1.58
N ARG A 145 9.42 -8.05 -0.58
CA ARG A 145 9.97 -9.40 -0.72
C ARG A 145 8.86 -10.42 -0.89
N LEU A 146 8.91 -11.23 -1.94
CA LEU A 146 8.04 -12.40 -2.08
C LEU A 146 8.57 -13.52 -1.18
N GLU A 147 7.79 -13.93 -0.19
CA GLU A 147 8.25 -14.85 0.86
C GLU A 147 8.04 -16.31 0.46
N SER A 148 9.05 -17.13 0.76
CA SER A 148 8.94 -18.59 0.66
C SER A 148 8.32 -19.20 1.91
N ALA A 149 7.78 -20.41 1.82
CA ALA A 149 7.28 -21.16 2.98
C ALA A 149 8.33 -21.31 4.10
N LYS A 150 9.61 -21.47 3.74
CA LYS A 150 10.73 -21.55 4.68
C LYS A 150 10.93 -20.22 5.42
N ALA A 151 10.96 -19.10 4.69
CA ALA A 151 11.11 -17.78 5.29
C ALA A 151 9.92 -17.45 6.21
N LEU A 152 8.70 -17.74 5.75
CA LEU A 152 7.49 -17.54 6.52
C LEU A 152 7.48 -18.35 7.83
N THR A 153 8.01 -19.58 7.82
CA THR A 153 8.16 -20.38 9.05
C THR A 153 9.08 -19.71 10.08
N VAL A 154 10.11 -18.98 9.63
CA VAL A 154 11.00 -18.22 10.52
C VAL A 154 10.28 -16.98 11.04
N ILE A 155 9.67 -16.20 10.15
CA ILE A 155 8.92 -14.97 10.49
C ILE A 155 7.85 -15.27 11.54
N ARG A 156 7.06 -16.34 11.36
CA ARG A 156 6.01 -16.76 12.29
C ARG A 156 6.48 -17.05 13.72
N LYS A 157 7.78 -17.35 13.91
CA LYS A 157 8.37 -17.62 15.23
C LYS A 157 8.86 -16.37 15.94
N THR A 158 9.19 -15.32 15.18
CA THR A 158 9.88 -14.13 15.71
C THR A 158 9.02 -12.88 15.70
N ALA A 159 8.13 -12.73 14.72
CA ALA A 159 7.30 -11.56 14.53
C ALA A 159 5.97 -11.65 15.32
N LYS A 160 5.38 -10.50 15.63
CA LYS A 160 4.08 -10.44 16.33
C LYS A 160 2.94 -10.67 15.34
N LYS A 161 2.02 -11.58 15.68
CA LYS A 161 0.83 -11.87 14.85
C LYS A 161 -0.27 -10.84 15.09
N MET A 162 -0.66 -10.09 14.07
CA MET A 162 -1.89 -9.28 14.07
C MET A 162 -2.92 -9.93 13.14
N GLY A 163 -4.12 -10.20 13.66
CA GLY A 163 -5.20 -10.79 12.86
C GLY A 163 -5.79 -9.75 11.91
N ILE A 164 -6.15 -10.18 10.70
CA ILE A 164 -6.87 -9.36 9.72
C ILE A 164 -8.17 -10.04 9.29
N GLN A 165 -9.05 -9.27 8.66
CA GLN A 165 -10.22 -9.76 7.95
C GLN A 165 -10.04 -9.46 6.47
N LEU A 166 -10.43 -10.41 5.62
CA LEU A 166 -10.42 -10.22 4.16
C LEU A 166 -11.83 -9.80 3.72
N GLU A 167 -11.92 -8.76 2.91
CA GLU A 167 -13.15 -8.42 2.19
C GLU A 167 -12.91 -8.67 0.70
N GLN A 168 -13.54 -9.74 0.20
CA GLN A 168 -13.49 -10.12 -1.20
C GLN A 168 -14.82 -9.80 -1.87
N SER A 169 -14.77 -9.10 -3.00
CA SER A 169 -15.96 -8.74 -3.77
C SER A 169 -15.93 -9.42 -5.12
N ARG A 170 -16.83 -10.40 -5.30
CA ARG A 170 -17.09 -11.10 -6.58
C ARG A 170 -15.83 -11.68 -7.25
N ASP A 171 -14.80 -11.99 -6.45
CA ASP A 171 -13.46 -12.43 -6.87
C ASP A 171 -12.64 -11.37 -7.65
N LYS A 172 -13.14 -10.13 -7.77
CA LYS A 172 -12.54 -9.04 -8.54
C LYS A 172 -11.73 -8.08 -7.69
N SER A 173 -12.13 -7.86 -6.43
CA SER A 173 -11.40 -6.96 -5.53
C SER A 173 -11.09 -7.58 -4.18
N LEU A 174 -10.01 -7.12 -3.56
CA LEU A 174 -9.58 -7.52 -2.22
C LEU A 174 -9.15 -6.31 -1.39
N THR A 175 -9.75 -6.18 -0.22
CA THR A 175 -9.36 -5.22 0.84
C THR A 175 -9.11 -5.99 2.12
N ILE A 176 -8.24 -5.48 2.99
CA ILE A 176 -8.01 -6.07 4.31
C ILE A 176 -8.26 -5.08 5.44
N PHE A 177 -8.74 -5.63 6.55
CA PHE A 177 -9.10 -4.86 7.73
C PHE A 177 -8.48 -5.44 8.99
N SER A 178 -8.33 -4.63 10.03
CA SER A 178 -8.13 -5.13 11.39
C SER A 178 -8.91 -4.28 12.40
N TYR A 179 -9.12 -4.83 13.59
CA TYR A 179 -9.76 -4.10 14.67
C TYR A 179 -8.73 -3.32 15.48
N PHE A 180 -9.07 -2.07 15.78
CA PHE A 180 -8.28 -1.18 16.62
C PHE A 180 -9.13 -0.60 17.73
N LYS A 181 -8.54 -0.47 18.93
CA LYS A 181 -9.12 0.31 20.02
C LYS A 181 -8.72 1.78 19.88
N ILE A 182 -9.70 2.68 19.83
CA ILE A 182 -9.51 4.13 19.77
C ILE A 182 -9.87 4.74 21.12
N ASN A 183 -8.92 5.46 21.72
CA ASN A 183 -9.01 6.06 23.07
C ASN A 183 -9.49 5.08 24.16
N ASP A 184 -9.23 3.78 23.98
CA ASP A 184 -9.76 2.71 24.85
C ASP A 184 -11.30 2.71 24.99
N GLN A 185 -12.02 3.46 24.13
CA GLN A 185 -13.47 3.67 24.15
C GLN A 185 -14.18 2.91 23.04
N LEU A 186 -13.67 3.03 21.81
CA LEU A 186 -14.27 2.42 20.63
C LEU A 186 -13.40 1.28 20.13
N GLN A 187 -14.01 0.20 19.65
CA GLN A 187 -13.34 -0.80 18.84
C GLN A 187 -13.85 -0.67 17.40
N LEU A 188 -12.98 -0.24 16.49
CA LEU A 188 -13.33 0.08 15.11
C LEU A 188 -12.60 -0.85 14.13
N GLN A 189 -13.25 -1.20 13.02
CA GLN A 189 -12.64 -1.99 11.95
C GLN A 189 -12.03 -1.07 10.89
N LEU A 190 -10.71 -0.98 10.82
CA LEU A 190 -10.02 -0.04 9.93
C LEU A 190 -9.38 -0.77 8.76
N SER A 191 -9.51 -0.20 7.56
CA SER A 191 -8.82 -0.69 6.37
C SER A 191 -7.32 -0.41 6.47
N LEU A 192 -6.50 -1.39 6.11
CA LEU A 192 -5.04 -1.31 6.13
C LEU A 192 -4.52 -0.99 4.72
N ASP A 193 -4.15 0.27 4.50
CA ASP A 193 -3.98 0.83 3.17
C ASP A 193 -2.58 1.45 3.02
N ALA A 194 -1.67 0.75 2.33
CA ALA A 194 -0.34 1.25 1.99
C ALA A 194 -0.34 2.42 1.00
N GLY A 195 -1.42 2.60 0.23
CA GLY A 195 -1.63 3.68 -0.73
C GLY A 195 -2.33 4.91 -0.14
N ALA A 196 -2.80 4.87 1.10
CA ALA A 196 -3.49 6.01 1.74
C ALA A 196 -2.63 7.28 1.82
N GLY A 197 -1.31 7.11 1.93
CA GLY A 197 -0.31 8.17 2.07
C GLY A 197 0.23 8.32 3.50
N LYS A 198 1.29 9.12 3.62
CA LYS A 198 2.10 9.24 4.84
C LYS A 198 1.26 9.72 6.02
N ASP A 199 1.36 8.97 7.12
CA ASP A 199 0.71 9.23 8.40
C ASP A 199 -0.79 9.55 8.26
N VAL A 200 -1.46 8.89 7.31
CA VAL A 200 -2.90 9.02 7.13
C VAL A 200 -3.62 8.18 8.17
N TYR A 201 -4.41 8.89 8.98
CA TYR A 201 -5.39 8.32 9.90
C TYR A 201 -6.74 8.95 9.56
N ARG A 202 -7.63 8.18 8.95
CA ARG A 202 -8.99 8.60 8.62
C ARG A 202 -9.98 7.77 9.39
N LEU A 203 -10.92 8.41 10.07
CA LEU A 203 -12.04 7.76 10.73
C LEU A 203 -13.34 8.34 10.18
N HIS A 204 -14.42 7.55 10.19
CA HIS A 204 -15.72 8.09 9.80
C HIS A 204 -16.17 9.17 10.80
N SER A 205 -16.67 10.30 10.30
CA SER A 205 -17.17 11.41 11.11
C SER A 205 -18.26 11.07 12.13
N LYS A 206 -19.00 9.96 11.96
CA LYS A 206 -19.97 9.47 12.94
C LYS A 206 -19.34 9.16 14.31
N TYR A 207 -18.01 8.99 14.37
CA TYR A 207 -17.26 8.73 15.59
C TYR A 207 -16.81 9.98 16.36
N LEU A 208 -17.05 11.20 15.83
CA LEU A 208 -16.73 12.45 16.53
C LEU A 208 -17.44 12.52 17.89
N GLN A 209 -18.77 12.37 17.92
CA GLN A 209 -19.55 12.45 19.15
C GLN A 209 -19.21 11.30 20.14
N PRO A 210 -19.15 10.02 19.74
CA PRO A 210 -18.73 8.94 20.64
C PRO A 210 -17.33 9.12 21.27
N LEU A 211 -16.43 9.85 20.60
CA LEU A 211 -15.10 10.19 21.12
C LEU A 211 -15.08 11.51 21.92
N GLY A 212 -16.23 12.15 22.13
CA GLY A 212 -16.34 13.41 22.87
C GLY A 212 -15.79 14.62 22.13
N ILE A 213 -15.63 14.54 20.80
CA ILE A 213 -15.05 15.62 20.00
C ILE A 213 -16.16 16.59 19.56
N ASN A 214 -16.09 17.83 20.04
CA ASN A 214 -17.03 18.88 19.69
C ASN A 214 -16.59 19.62 18.42
N ILE A 215 -17.34 19.46 17.33
CA ILE A 215 -17.04 20.14 16.05
C ILE A 215 -17.17 21.67 16.10
N ASN A 216 -17.84 22.21 17.11
CA ASN A 216 -17.98 23.65 17.30
C ASN A 216 -16.79 24.25 18.08
N ASP A 217 -15.91 23.42 18.64
CA ASP A 217 -14.64 23.87 19.22
C ASP A 217 -13.63 24.11 18.09
N THR A 218 -13.69 25.30 17.49
CA THR A 218 -12.83 25.68 16.36
C THR A 218 -11.37 25.88 16.75
N ALA A 219 -11.03 25.88 18.05
CA ALA A 219 -9.64 25.88 18.50
C ALA A 219 -9.04 24.46 18.43
N ALA A 220 -9.83 23.43 18.71
CA ALA A 220 -9.39 22.03 18.69
C ALA A 220 -9.70 21.28 17.38
N VAL A 221 -10.67 21.76 16.59
CA VAL A 221 -11.16 21.09 15.38
C VAL A 221 -11.15 22.05 14.19
N LYS A 222 -10.42 21.67 13.14
CA LYS A 222 -10.41 22.40 11.87
C LYS A 222 -11.27 21.69 10.82
N LYS A 223 -12.30 22.36 10.30
CA LYS A 223 -13.11 21.85 9.19
C LYS A 223 -12.51 22.26 7.83
N LEU A 224 -12.50 21.32 6.90
CA LEU A 224 -12.12 21.51 5.50
C LEU A 224 -13.16 20.86 4.58
N VAL A 225 -13.27 21.35 3.35
CA VAL A 225 -14.07 20.73 2.29
C VAL A 225 -13.13 20.33 1.16
N LYS A 226 -13.17 19.06 0.77
CA LYS A 226 -12.37 18.51 -0.33
C LYS A 226 -13.29 18.18 -1.51
N ARG A 227 -12.92 18.63 -2.72
CA ARG A 227 -13.57 18.22 -3.98
C ARG A 227 -12.97 16.89 -4.46
N SER A 228 -13.79 16.04 -5.05
CA SER A 228 -13.33 14.81 -5.68
C SER A 228 -12.45 15.08 -6.90
N GLU A 229 -11.47 14.21 -7.14
CA GLU A 229 -10.66 14.14 -8.35
C GLU A 229 -11.26 13.23 -9.45
N PHE A 230 -12.34 12.50 -9.14
CA PHE A 230 -12.93 11.45 -9.99
C PHE A 230 -14.37 11.75 -10.40
N GLN A 231 -15.11 12.52 -9.60
CA GLN A 231 -16.51 12.85 -9.84
C GLN A 231 -16.76 14.35 -9.65
N ASP A 232 -17.09 15.02 -10.74
CA ASP A 232 -17.41 16.46 -10.73
C ASP A 232 -18.58 16.76 -9.79
N GLY A 233 -18.42 17.81 -8.98
CA GLY A 233 -19.44 18.27 -8.02
C GLY A 233 -19.51 17.47 -6.71
N PHE A 234 -18.81 16.32 -6.59
CA PHE A 234 -18.74 15.59 -5.33
C PHE A 234 -17.79 16.29 -4.35
N THR A 235 -18.27 16.53 -3.12
CA THR A 235 -17.46 17.15 -2.06
C THR A 235 -17.61 16.41 -0.74
N THR A 236 -16.54 16.41 0.05
CA THR A 236 -16.48 15.74 1.35
C THR A 236 -16.02 16.72 2.41
N ASN A 237 -16.75 16.79 3.54
CA ASN A 237 -16.25 17.50 4.71
C ASN A 237 -15.24 16.63 5.46
N ILE A 238 -14.18 17.28 5.94
CA ILE A 238 -13.12 16.68 6.72
C ILE A 238 -12.93 17.52 7.98
N TYR A 239 -12.96 16.87 9.14
CA TYR A 239 -12.70 17.48 10.44
C TYR A 239 -11.35 16.98 10.95
N LEU A 240 -10.39 17.90 11.05
CA LEU A 240 -9.03 17.62 11.51
C LEU A 240 -8.93 17.90 13.00
N THR A 241 -8.41 16.93 13.75
CA THR A 241 -8.15 17.06 15.19
C THR A 241 -7.10 16.03 15.62
N GLN A 242 -6.91 15.82 16.93
CA GLN A 242 -6.04 14.79 17.48
C GLN A 242 -6.83 13.72 18.22
N VAL A 243 -6.30 12.50 18.21
CA VAL A 243 -6.78 11.38 19.02
C VAL A 243 -5.63 10.87 19.87
N SER A 244 -5.91 10.59 21.14
CA SER A 244 -4.88 10.30 22.14
C SER A 244 -4.23 8.95 21.93
N LYS A 245 -4.98 7.93 21.50
CA LYS A 245 -4.44 6.57 21.38
C LYS A 245 -5.20 5.71 20.39
N MET A 246 -4.45 4.92 19.62
CA MET A 246 -4.96 3.81 18.83
C MET A 246 -4.06 2.60 19.04
N ALA A 247 -4.64 1.41 19.26
CA ALA A 247 -3.89 0.17 19.44
C ALA A 247 -4.59 -1.00 18.74
N ALA A 248 -3.82 -1.89 18.11
CA ALA A 248 -4.35 -3.09 17.46
C ALA A 248 -4.96 -4.04 18.51
N VAL A 249 -6.16 -4.56 18.22
CA VAL A 249 -6.82 -5.55 19.08
C VAL A 249 -6.00 -6.85 19.07
N GLY A 250 -5.71 -7.38 20.26
CA GLY A 250 -4.88 -8.57 20.44
C GLY A 250 -3.37 -8.32 20.38
N GLN A 251 -2.94 -7.11 19.98
CA GLN A 251 -1.54 -6.69 19.96
C GLN A 251 -1.40 -5.25 20.48
N PRO A 252 -1.63 -4.99 21.79
CA PRO A 252 -1.67 -3.63 22.35
C PRO A 252 -0.35 -2.87 22.23
N ASP A 253 0.77 -3.57 22.05
CA ASP A 253 2.07 -2.96 21.78
C ASP A 253 2.18 -2.37 20.38
N VAL A 254 1.30 -2.78 19.45
CA VAL A 254 1.15 -2.18 18.11
C VAL A 254 0.19 -1.00 18.26
N ALA A 255 0.73 0.11 18.75
CA ALA A 255 -0.01 1.31 19.06
C ALA A 255 0.68 2.59 18.57
N VAL A 256 -0.13 3.64 18.44
CA VAL A 256 0.26 5.03 18.19
C VAL A 256 -0.47 5.93 19.19
N GLN A 257 0.18 7.01 19.60
CA GLN A 257 -0.35 7.98 20.57
C GLN A 257 -0.31 9.40 20.00
N ASN A 258 -1.22 10.25 20.47
CA ASN A 258 -1.30 11.69 20.17
C ASN A 258 -1.11 12.00 18.68
N PHE A 259 -1.90 11.34 17.84
CA PHE A 259 -1.77 11.42 16.39
C PHE A 259 -2.83 12.34 15.77
N PRO A 260 -2.49 13.05 14.68
CA PRO A 260 -3.48 13.78 13.91
C PRO A 260 -4.43 12.81 13.22
N VAL A 261 -5.72 13.11 13.25
CA VAL A 261 -6.76 12.30 12.60
C VAL A 261 -7.67 13.18 11.76
N GLN A 262 -8.14 12.60 10.65
CA GLN A 262 -9.13 13.18 9.76
C GLN A 262 -10.45 12.44 9.95
N PHE A 263 -11.46 13.10 10.50
CA PHE A 263 -12.82 12.57 10.50
C PHE A 263 -13.51 12.97 9.20
N VAL A 264 -13.89 11.99 8.40
CA VAL A 264 -14.33 12.20 7.02
C VAL A 264 -15.79 11.81 6.88
N ASP A 265 -16.59 12.69 6.28
CA ASP A 265 -17.98 12.41 5.93
C ASP A 265 -18.05 11.41 4.77
N GLY A 266 -19.02 10.49 4.82
CA GLY A 266 -19.27 9.55 3.73
C GLY A 266 -18.22 8.44 3.57
N LEU A 267 -17.31 8.26 4.53
CA LEU A 267 -16.46 7.07 4.53
C LEU A 267 -17.31 5.80 4.60
N ILE A 268 -17.04 4.86 3.70
CA ILE A 268 -17.78 3.58 3.65
C ILE A 268 -17.29 2.56 4.70
N TYR A 269 -16.13 2.82 5.30
CA TYR A 269 -15.54 2.01 6.39
C TYR A 269 -15.57 2.78 7.71
N ASP A 270 -15.26 2.11 8.83
CA ASP A 270 -15.07 2.83 10.10
C ASP A 270 -13.85 3.76 10.06
N GLY A 271 -12.86 3.39 9.26
CA GLY A 271 -11.73 4.24 8.91
C GLY A 271 -10.71 3.54 8.02
N ILE A 272 -9.68 4.29 7.66
CA ILE A 272 -8.58 3.89 6.79
C ILE A 272 -7.30 4.43 7.40
N ILE A 273 -6.28 3.58 7.47
CA ILE A 273 -5.00 3.93 8.04
C ILE A 273 -3.87 3.51 7.11
N TRP A 274 -2.83 4.34 7.06
CA TRP A 274 -1.56 3.90 6.51
C TRP A 274 -0.90 2.87 7.42
N ILE A 275 -0.14 1.94 6.84
CA ILE A 275 0.36 0.76 7.58
C ILE A 275 1.76 0.92 8.18
N ASN A 276 2.52 1.96 7.80
CA ASN A 276 3.94 2.10 8.16
C ASN A 276 4.23 2.10 9.67
N TRP A 277 3.28 2.56 10.48
CA TRP A 277 3.46 2.73 11.92
C TRP A 277 3.28 1.40 12.66
N LEU A 278 2.72 0.38 12.00
CA LEU A 278 2.55 -0.96 12.56
C LEU A 278 3.92 -1.57 12.90
N GLY A 279 4.90 -1.48 11.98
CA GLY A 279 6.26 -1.95 12.18
C GLY A 279 7.19 -1.65 10.99
N SER A 280 8.50 -1.83 11.20
CA SER A 280 9.52 -1.63 10.16
C SER A 280 9.47 -2.70 9.08
N LYS A 281 8.97 -3.91 9.41
CA LYS A 281 8.62 -4.94 8.44
C LYS A 281 7.24 -5.50 8.72
N ILE A 282 6.48 -5.68 7.65
CA ILE A 282 5.12 -6.19 7.70
C ILE A 282 4.99 -7.30 6.67
N THR A 283 4.86 -8.54 7.13
CA THR A 283 4.61 -9.69 6.27
C THR A 283 3.12 -9.97 6.18
N PHE A 284 2.59 -9.98 4.97
CA PHE A 284 1.22 -10.30 4.62
C PHE A 284 1.12 -11.82 4.40
N ASP A 285 0.34 -12.48 5.23
CA ASP A 285 0.08 -13.92 5.20
C ASP A 285 -1.45 -14.13 5.13
N LEU A 286 -1.99 -13.83 3.96
CA LEU A 286 -3.44 -13.69 3.76
C LEU A 286 -4.18 -15.01 3.90
N GLU A 287 -3.55 -16.13 3.54
CA GLU A 287 -4.08 -17.49 3.77
C GLU A 287 -4.33 -17.75 5.27
N GLN A 288 -3.47 -17.21 6.14
CA GLN A 288 -3.63 -17.30 7.60
C GLN A 288 -4.40 -16.12 8.20
N GLN A 289 -4.95 -15.24 7.35
CA GLN A 289 -5.62 -14.01 7.74
C GLN A 289 -4.81 -13.24 8.80
N ALA A 290 -3.51 -13.07 8.54
CA ALA A 290 -2.59 -12.44 9.47
C ALA A 290 -1.59 -11.50 8.80
N LEU A 291 -1.21 -10.47 9.56
CA LEU A 291 0.05 -9.75 9.35
C LEU A 291 1.04 -10.16 10.43
N TRP A 292 2.29 -10.36 10.04
CA TRP A 292 3.41 -10.59 10.95
C TRP A 292 4.26 -9.33 11.02
N ILE A 293 4.39 -8.78 12.23
CA ILE A 293 4.93 -7.44 12.45
C ILE A 293 6.26 -7.54 13.20
N GLU A 294 7.31 -6.96 12.60
CA GLU A 294 8.59 -6.66 13.23
C GLU A 294 8.69 -5.15 13.46
N ARG A 295 9.08 -4.73 14.67
CA ARG A 295 9.23 -3.31 15.05
C ARG A 295 10.67 -3.00 15.42
#